data_AF-A0A6N6JSB2-F1
#
_entry.id   AF-A0A6N6JSB2-F1
#
_cell.length_a   1.000
_cell.length_b   1.000
_cell.length_c   1.000
_cell.angle_alpha   90.00
_cell.angle_beta   90.00
_cell.angle_gamma   90.00
#
_symmetry.space_group_name_H-M   'P 1'
#
loop_
_entity.id
_entity.type
_entity.pdbx_description
1 polymer ?
#
loop_
_entity_poly.entity_id
_entity_poly.type
_entity_poly.pdbx_seq_one_letter_code
_entity_poly.pdbx_strand_id
1 'polypeptide(L)'
;MGYPGQAQGFPPGYGTQYTQPFGGATGWTKPHRAVALLVLAGCSFALCFVCGIIAFFLARTDLQEMRQGIMDPSGEQLTKVAYWVSLVHMCLLGFLFVFYFVLFVVFAATSP
;
A
#
# COMPACT_ATOMS: atom_id res chain seq x y z
N MET A 1 -34.93 4.45 -25.05
CA MET A 1 -33.64 4.27 -25.75
C MET A 1 -32.62 3.71 -24.77
N GLY A 2 -32.71 2.40 -24.51
CA GLY A 2 -31.76 1.64 -23.69
C GLY A 2 -30.74 0.95 -24.59
N TYR A 3 -29.52 0.77 -24.10
CA TYR A 3 -28.44 0.14 -24.86
C TYR A 3 -28.76 -1.33 -25.19
N PRO A 4 -28.61 -1.76 -26.45
CA PRO A 4 -28.76 -3.15 -26.85
C PRO A 4 -27.49 -3.93 -26.46
N GLY A 5 -27.61 -4.87 -25.52
CA GLY A 5 -26.49 -5.69 -25.08
C GLY A 5 -26.70 -6.50 -23.80
N GLN A 6 -27.84 -6.36 -23.12
CA GLN A 6 -28.20 -7.17 -21.95
C GLN A 6 -28.70 -8.54 -22.39
N ALA A 7 -27.81 -9.40 -22.89
CA ALA A 7 -28.07 -10.81 -23.12
C ALA A 7 -27.31 -11.66 -22.08
N GLN A 8 -27.97 -11.87 -20.95
CA GLN A 8 -28.25 -13.21 -20.40
C GLN A 8 -27.06 -14.18 -20.26
N GLY A 9 -26.48 -14.32 -19.05
CA GLY A 9 -25.62 -15.46 -18.74
C GLY A 9 -24.72 -15.38 -17.51
N PHE A 10 -25.23 -15.09 -16.31
CA PHE A 10 -24.50 -15.46 -15.08
C PHE A 10 -25.43 -16.22 -14.12
N PRO A 11 -25.06 -17.45 -13.69
CA PRO A 11 -25.86 -18.23 -12.75
C PRO A 11 -25.90 -17.57 -11.37
N PRO A 12 -27.06 -17.61 -10.67
CA PRO A 12 -27.20 -17.04 -9.34
C PRO A 12 -26.58 -18.02 -8.34
N GLY A 13 -25.30 -17.86 -7.97
CA GLY A 13 -24.72 -18.82 -7.03
C GLY A 13 -23.36 -18.54 -6.43
N TYR A 14 -22.50 -17.70 -6.99
CA TYR A 14 -21.20 -17.38 -6.38
C TYR A 14 -20.78 -15.97 -6.76
N GLY A 15 -21.00 -15.04 -5.85
CA GLY A 15 -20.65 -13.64 -6.04
C GLY A 15 -21.29 -12.82 -4.95
N THR A 16 -20.95 -13.12 -3.70
CA THR A 16 -21.18 -12.17 -2.61
C THR A 16 -20.58 -10.85 -3.05
N GLN A 17 -21.49 -9.92 -3.32
CA GLN A 17 -21.20 -8.55 -3.68
C GLN A 17 -20.49 -7.93 -2.48
N TYR A 18 -19.16 -7.94 -2.49
CA TYR A 18 -18.41 -7.01 -1.67
C TYR A 18 -18.68 -5.64 -2.29
N THR A 19 -19.71 -4.99 -1.76
CA THR A 19 -19.92 -3.55 -1.80
C THR A 19 -18.65 -2.86 -1.31
N GLN A 20 -17.72 -2.59 -2.23
CA GLN A 20 -16.64 -1.65 -2.00
C GLN A 20 -17.17 -0.28 -2.42
N PRO A 21 -17.11 0.74 -1.54
CA PRO A 21 -17.78 2.00 -1.78
C PRO A 21 -17.05 2.76 -2.90
N PHE A 22 -17.79 2.92 -4.00
CA PHE A 22 -17.61 3.88 -5.08
C PHE A 22 -16.52 3.60 -6.13
N GLY A 23 -16.98 3.25 -7.34
CA GLY A 23 -16.20 3.36 -8.57
C GLY A 23 -16.39 2.19 -9.52
N GLY A 24 -17.59 2.05 -10.10
CA GLY A 24 -17.78 1.15 -11.23
C GLY A 24 -17.00 1.64 -12.45
N ALA A 25 -16.07 0.82 -12.95
CA ALA A 25 -15.53 0.96 -14.29
C ALA A 25 -15.37 -0.42 -14.92
N THR A 26 -16.06 -0.59 -16.04
CA THR A 26 -16.21 -1.80 -16.86
C THR A 26 -14.97 -2.08 -17.73
N GLY A 27 -13.79 -2.15 -17.13
CA GLY A 27 -12.53 -2.46 -17.81
C GLY A 27 -11.71 -3.46 -17.00
N TRP A 28 -11.06 -4.42 -17.68
CA TRP A 28 -10.16 -5.41 -17.09
C TRP A 28 -8.84 -4.78 -16.61
N THR A 29 -8.90 -3.77 -15.74
CA THR A 29 -7.74 -3.18 -15.07
C THR A 29 -7.65 -3.74 -13.66
N LYS A 30 -6.44 -4.09 -13.21
CA LYS A 30 -6.22 -4.69 -11.89
C LYS A 30 -6.74 -3.73 -10.80
N PRO A 31 -7.57 -4.18 -9.84
CA PRO A 31 -8.13 -3.30 -8.82
C PRO A 31 -7.03 -2.65 -7.99
N HIS A 32 -7.21 -1.36 -7.66
CA HIS A 32 -6.21 -0.61 -6.89
C HIS A 32 -6.14 -1.11 -5.43
N ARG A 33 -4.92 -1.27 -4.88
CA ARG A 33 -4.68 -1.79 -3.51
C ARG A 33 -4.24 -0.70 -2.53
N ALA A 34 -4.64 0.56 -2.79
CA ALA A 34 -4.11 1.71 -2.06
C ALA A 34 -4.47 1.74 -0.57
N VAL A 35 -5.68 1.30 -0.20
CA VAL A 35 -6.09 1.23 1.21
C VAL A 35 -5.28 0.17 1.97
N ALA A 36 -5.02 -0.97 1.35
CA ALA A 36 -4.21 -2.03 1.96
C ALA A 36 -2.76 -1.56 2.19
N LEU A 37 -2.20 -0.79 1.26
CA LEU A 37 -0.88 -0.17 1.42
C LEU A 37 -0.85 0.85 2.55
N LEU A 38 -1.90 1.66 2.68
CA LEU A 38 -2.00 2.68 3.72
C LEU A 38 -2.14 2.03 5.10
N VAL A 39 -2.92 0.96 5.22
CA VAL A 39 -3.01 0.15 6.43
C VAL A 39 -1.68 -0.54 6.73
N LEU A 40 -1.00 -1.12 5.73
CA LEU A 40 0.30 -1.77 5.94
C LEU A 40 1.37 -0.76 6.39
N ALA A 41 1.37 0.44 5.81
CA ALA A 41 2.23 1.54 6.23
C ALA A 41 1.91 2.00 7.66
N GLY A 42 0.64 2.16 8.01
CA GLY A 42 0.22 2.50 9.38
C GLY A 42 0.57 1.41 10.41
N CYS A 43 0.33 0.14 10.08
CA CYS A 43 0.68 -1.00 10.92
C CYS A 43 2.20 -1.15 11.09
N SER A 44 3.01 -0.73 10.10
CA SER A 44 4.47 -0.74 10.24
C SER A 44 4.97 0.16 11.36
N PHE A 45 4.24 1.25 11.64
CA PHE A 45 4.54 2.17 12.75
C PHE A 45 4.35 1.53 14.13
N ALA A 46 3.42 0.56 14.24
CA ALA A 46 3.05 -0.06 15.50
C ALA A 46 3.74 -1.42 15.75
N LEU A 47 4.07 -2.19 14.70
CA LEU A 47 4.43 -3.60 14.84
C LEU A 47 5.80 -3.99 14.29
N CYS A 48 6.31 -3.36 13.21
CA CYS A 48 7.49 -3.86 12.51
C CYS A 48 8.11 -2.88 11.50
N PHE A 49 9.39 -2.54 11.69
CA PHE A 49 10.22 -1.83 10.70
C PHE A 49 10.22 -2.56 9.33
N VAL A 50 10.35 -3.89 9.33
CA VAL A 50 10.36 -4.72 8.11
C VAL A 50 9.11 -4.51 7.25
N CYS A 51 7.95 -4.31 7.88
CA CYS A 51 6.69 -4.10 7.17
C CYS A 51 6.67 -2.76 6.42
N GLY A 52 7.37 -1.74 6.93
CA GLY A 52 7.53 -0.46 6.24
C GLY A 52 8.40 -0.58 4.98
N ILE A 53 9.40 -1.46 4.98
CA ILE A 53 10.23 -1.76 3.80
C ILE A 53 9.37 -2.39 2.71
N ILE A 54 8.62 -3.43 3.08
CA ILE A 54 7.76 -4.16 2.14
C ILE A 54 6.69 -3.23 1.56
N ALA A 55 6.03 -2.43 2.41
CA ALA A 55 5.04 -1.44 1.99
C ALA A 55 5.63 -0.42 1.00
N PHE A 56 6.86 0.03 1.23
CA PHE A 56 7.56 0.96 0.32
C PHE A 56 7.78 0.36 -1.08
N PHE A 57 8.29 -0.87 -1.16
CA PHE A 57 8.53 -1.51 -2.45
C PHE A 57 7.21 -1.80 -3.19
N LEU A 58 6.19 -2.27 -2.46
CA LEU A 58 4.87 -2.55 -3.04
C LEU A 58 4.18 -1.26 -3.54
N ALA A 59 4.26 -0.17 -2.78
CA ALA A 59 3.73 1.12 -3.23
C ALA A 59 4.46 1.64 -4.49
N ARG A 60 5.77 1.38 -4.59
CA ARG A 60 6.56 1.76 -5.78
C ARG A 60 6.15 0.96 -7.01
N THR A 61 5.96 -0.35 -6.89
CA THR A 61 5.50 -1.20 -8.00
C THR A 61 4.09 -0.83 -8.44
N ASP A 62 3.19 -0.59 -7.50
CA ASP A 62 1.79 -0.21 -7.79
C ASP A 62 1.74 1.13 -8.53
N LEU A 63 2.54 2.12 -8.12
CA LEU A 63 2.64 3.40 -8.84
C LEU A 63 3.20 3.24 -10.26
N GLN A 64 4.05 2.23 -10.50
CA GLN A 64 4.56 1.94 -11.84
C GLN A 64 3.51 1.24 -12.70
N GLU A 65 2.79 0.25 -12.16
CA GLU A 65 1.69 -0.44 -12.85
C GLU A 65 0.54 0.53 -13.19
N MET A 66 0.25 1.51 -12.32
CA MET A 66 -0.73 2.57 -12.58
C MET A 66 -0.30 3.49 -13.73
N ARG A 67 0.98 3.88 -13.80
CA ARG A 67 1.51 4.69 -14.92
C ARG A 67 1.50 3.96 -16.25
N GLN A 68 1.62 2.62 -16.22
CA GLN A 68 1.57 1.77 -17.40
C GLN A 68 0.13 1.45 -17.86
N GLY A 69 -0.90 1.89 -17.12
CA GLY A 69 -2.29 1.58 -17.42
C GLY A 69 -2.68 0.13 -17.12
N ILE A 70 -1.86 -0.61 -16.37
CA ILE A 70 -2.11 -2.00 -15.96
C ILE A 70 -3.06 -2.04 -14.74
N MET A 71 -2.96 -1.02 -13.88
CA MET A 71 -3.69 -0.88 -12.62
C MET A 71 -4.51 0.41 -12.62
N ASP A 72 -5.70 0.38 -12.01
CA ASP A 72 -6.61 1.54 -11.98
C ASP A 72 -5.94 2.78 -11.33
N PRO A 73 -5.82 3.92 -12.05
CA PRO A 73 -5.16 5.12 -11.56
C PRO A 73 -5.98 5.91 -10.52
N SER A 74 -7.26 5.56 -10.26
CA SER A 74 -8.10 6.23 -9.26
C SER A 74 -7.47 6.26 -7.85
N GLY A 75 -6.68 5.23 -7.52
CA GLY A 75 -5.97 5.07 -6.24
C GLY A 75 -4.56 5.65 -6.17
N GLU A 76 -4.09 6.38 -7.18
CA GLU A 76 -2.68 6.83 -7.27
C GLU A 76 -2.31 7.77 -6.12
N GLN A 77 -3.20 8.70 -5.73
CA GLN A 77 -2.94 9.66 -4.66
C GLN A 77 -2.74 8.96 -3.32
N LEU A 78 -3.60 8.00 -2.99
CA LEU A 78 -3.49 7.20 -1.77
C LEU A 78 -2.20 6.36 -1.78
N THR A 79 -1.84 5.80 -2.94
CA THR A 79 -0.60 5.02 -3.10
C THR A 79 0.64 5.89 -2.94
N LYS A 80 0.63 7.13 -3.46
CA LYS A 80 1.68 8.14 -3.23
C LYS A 80 1.82 8.48 -1.75
N VAL A 81 0.72 8.68 -1.04
CA VAL A 81 0.75 8.95 0.40
C VAL A 81 1.38 7.78 1.14
N ALA A 82 0.96 6.54 0.86
CA ALA A 82 1.55 5.35 1.48
C ALA A 82 3.06 5.21 1.21
N TYR A 83 3.50 5.52 -0.01
CA TYR A 83 4.92 5.54 -0.39
C TYR A 83 5.72 6.55 0.46
N TRP A 84 5.26 7.81 0.52
CA TRP A 84 5.97 8.87 1.25
C TRP A 84 5.98 8.63 2.76
N VAL A 85 4.84 8.19 3.32
CA VAL A 85 4.73 7.87 4.75
C VAL A 85 5.70 6.75 5.13
N SER A 86 5.77 5.68 4.32
CA SER A 86 6.67 4.56 4.57
C SER A 86 8.14 4.99 4.52
N LEU A 87 8.51 5.84 3.54
CA LEU A 87 9.87 6.34 3.39
C LEU A 87 10.30 7.22 4.56
N VAL A 88 9.48 8.20 4.94
CA VAL A 88 9.79 9.11 6.06
C VAL A 88 9.93 8.32 7.37
N HIS A 89 9.02 7.37 7.60
CA HIS A 89 9.05 6.53 8.78
C HIS A 89 10.31 5.64 8.83
N MET A 90 10.65 4.99 7.71
CA MET A 90 11.89 4.22 7.53
C MET A 90 13.13 5.03 7.89
N CYS A 91 13.25 6.25 7.33
CA CYS A 91 14.39 7.11 7.58
C CYS A 91 14.49 7.53 9.05
N LEU A 92 13.36 7.91 9.65
CA LEU A 92 13.35 8.41 11.03
C LEU A 92 13.66 7.30 12.05
N LEU A 93 13.03 6.12 11.92
CA LEU A 93 13.35 4.98 12.79
C LEU A 93 14.76 4.44 12.55
N GLY A 94 15.20 4.37 11.30
CA GLY A 94 16.55 3.92 10.96
C GLY A 94 17.62 4.82 11.58
N PHE A 95 17.45 6.14 11.48
CA PHE A 95 18.33 7.12 12.12
C PHE A 95 18.34 6.98 13.65
N LEU A 96 17.16 6.89 14.27
CA LEU A 96 17.01 6.70 15.71
C LEU A 96 17.70 5.42 16.19
N PHE A 97 17.51 4.31 15.46
CA PHE A 97 18.09 3.02 15.80
C PHE A 97 19.62 3.05 15.73
N VAL A 98 20.19 3.62 14.67
CA VAL A 98 21.65 3.80 14.55
C VAL A 98 22.19 4.69 15.65
N PHE A 99 21.52 5.82 15.93
CA PHE A 99 21.92 6.73 16.98
C PHE A 99 21.95 6.06 18.36
N TYR A 100 20.88 5.36 18.76
CA TYR A 100 20.85 4.62 20.02
C TYR A 100 21.84 3.46 20.05
N PHE A 101 22.04 2.76 18.93
CA PHE A 101 23.01 1.67 18.85
C PHE A 101 24.43 2.19 19.11
N VAL A 102 24.81 3.32 18.50
CA VAL A 102 26.11 3.96 18.75
C VAL A 102 26.24 4.39 20.22
N LEU A 103 25.22 5.04 20.79
CA LEU A 103 25.23 5.41 22.20
C LEU A 103 25.36 4.20 23.13
N PHE A 104 24.65 3.11 22.81
CA PHE A 104 24.73 1.86 23.57
C PHE A 104 26.13 1.25 23.51
N VAL A 105 26.76 1.18 22.34
CA VAL A 105 28.14 0.68 22.18
C VAL A 105 29.13 1.54 22.96
N VAL A 106 29.01 2.88 22.88
CA VAL A 106 29.88 3.80 23.64
C VAL A 106 29.68 3.62 25.15
N PHE A 107 28.43 3.54 25.61
CA PHE A 107 28.12 3.32 27.02
C PHE A 107 28.64 1.97 27.51
N ALA A 108 28.41 0.89 26.77
CA ALA A 108 28.90 -0.44 27.10
C ALA A 108 30.44 -0.52 27.08
N ALA A 109 31.11 0.25 26.22
CA ALA A 109 32.57 0.33 26.18
C ALA A 109 33.15 1.20 27.32
N THR A 110 32.35 2.09 27.92
CA THR A 110 32.78 3.03 28.96
C THR A 110 32.28 2.65 30.35
N SER A 111 31.39 1.66 30.48
CA SER A 111 30.96 1.13 31.78
C SER A 111 32.13 0.42 32.47
N PRO A 112 32.47 0.78 33.73
CA PRO A 112 33.60 0.22 34.47
C PRO A 112 33.42 -1.25 34.86
#